data_AF-A0A7C7XW12-F1
#
_entry.id   AF-A0A7C7XW12-F1
#
_cell.length_a   1.000
_cell.length_b   1.000
_cell.length_c   1.000
_cell.angle_alpha   90.00
_cell.angle_beta   90.00
_cell.angle_gamma   90.00
#
_symmetry.space_group_name_H-M   'P 1'
#
loop_
_entity.id
_entity.type
_entity.pdbx_description
1 polymer ?
#
loop_
_entity_poly.entity_id
_entity_poly.type
_entity_poly.pdbx_seq_one_letter_code
_entity_poly.pdbx_strand_id
1 'polypeptide(L)'
;MPSEDDLRIWDVDRLVELARNLPVEEVPISEIWGLDGVRWFVDEWHSPTCRAALEHPRLVLDTDPAYPILLEQDKRVVDGMHRVLRAAL
;
A
#
# COMPACT_ATOMS: atom_id res chain seq x y z
N MET A 1 -5.37 -22.00 11.05
CA MET A 1 -4.11 -21.38 10.60
C MET A 1 -4.08 -21.53 9.09
N PRO A 2 -3.89 -20.45 8.31
CA PRO A 2 -3.60 -20.62 6.88
C PRO A 2 -2.31 -21.45 6.76
N SER A 3 -2.28 -22.40 5.84
CA SER A 3 -1.05 -23.14 5.50
C SER A 3 -0.02 -22.19 4.88
N GLU A 4 1.27 -22.51 4.99
CA GLU A 4 2.36 -21.74 4.34
C GLU A 4 2.11 -21.51 2.83
N ASP A 5 1.30 -22.38 2.20
CA ASP A 5 0.86 -22.30 0.80
C ASP A 5 -0.09 -21.12 0.45
N ASP A 6 -0.59 -20.34 1.42
CA ASP A 6 -1.51 -19.21 1.16
C ASP A 6 -0.86 -17.83 1.28
N LEU A 7 0.45 -17.79 1.56
CA LEU A 7 1.24 -16.55 1.63
C LEU A 7 1.57 -16.06 0.22
N ARG A 8 0.78 -15.09 -0.27
CA ARG A 8 1.06 -14.40 -1.54
C ARG A 8 1.93 -13.18 -1.28
N ILE A 9 3.23 -13.34 -1.52
CA ILE A 9 4.21 -12.27 -1.44
C ILE A 9 4.48 -11.77 -2.86
N TRP A 10 4.37 -10.47 -3.07
CA TRP A 10 4.72 -9.82 -4.32
C TRP A 10 6.20 -9.44 -4.33
N ASP A 11 6.88 -9.72 -5.44
CA ASP A 11 8.18 -9.12 -5.75
C ASP A 11 7.94 -7.71 -6.31
N VAL A 12 7.93 -6.71 -5.42
CA VAL A 12 7.60 -5.32 -5.76
C VAL A 12 8.60 -4.74 -6.76
N ASP A 13 9.90 -5.03 -6.63
CA ASP A 13 10.93 -4.53 -7.54
C ASP A 13 10.69 -5.03 -8.97
N ARG A 14 10.35 -6.32 -9.12
CA ARG A 14 9.97 -6.87 -10.42
C ARG A 14 8.71 -6.23 -10.99
N LEU A 15 7.70 -5.97 -10.15
CA LEU A 15 6.46 -5.34 -10.61
C LEU A 15 6.70 -3.90 -11.08
N VAL A 16 7.54 -3.15 -10.38
CA VAL A 16 7.96 -1.80 -10.79
C VAL A 16 8.65 -1.84 -12.15
N GLU A 17 9.53 -2.81 -12.39
CA GLU A 17 10.20 -2.97 -13.69
C GLU A 17 9.20 -3.25 -14.82
N LEU A 18 8.26 -4.18 -14.59
CA LEU A 18 7.23 -4.53 -15.57
C LEU A 18 6.27 -3.36 -15.84
N ALA A 19 6.00 -2.53 -14.83
CA ALA A 19 5.11 -1.40 -14.92
C ALA A 19 5.75 -0.13 -15.51
N ARG A 20 7.07 -0.09 -15.69
CA ARG A 20 7.83 1.13 -16.05
C ARG A 20 7.29 1.88 -17.27
N ASN A 21 6.76 1.16 -18.26
CA ASN A 21 6.24 1.74 -19.50
C ASN A 21 4.71 1.78 -19.58
N LEU A 22 4.01 1.41 -18.51
CA LEU A 22 2.56 1.54 -18.45
C LEU A 22 2.16 3.02 -18.33
N PRO A 23 1.01 3.42 -18.88
CA PRO A 23 0.52 4.78 -18.69
C PRO A 23 0.23 5.04 -17.21
N VAL A 24 0.56 6.25 -16.76
CA VAL A 24 0.15 6.74 -15.44
C VAL A 24 -1.23 7.39 -15.59
N GLU A 25 -2.18 6.96 -14.76
CA GLU A 25 -3.53 7.52 -14.70
C GLU A 25 -3.78 8.20 -13.35
N GLU A 26 -4.55 9.30 -13.37
CA GLU A 26 -5.10 9.89 -12.16
C GLU A 26 -6.37 9.14 -11.77
N VAL A 27 -6.48 8.75 -10.50
CA VAL A 27 -7.63 8.01 -9.96
C VAL A 27 -8.14 8.74 -8.72
N PRO A 28 -9.46 8.93 -8.55
CA PRO A 28 -10.01 9.51 -7.34
C PRO A 28 -9.67 8.64 -6.12
N ILE A 29 -9.24 9.26 -5.01
CA ILE A 29 -8.95 8.55 -3.76
C ILE A 29 -10.15 7.70 -3.28
N SER A 30 -11.37 8.18 -3.53
CA SER A 30 -12.62 7.47 -3.20
C SER A 30 -12.82 6.15 -3.95
N GLU A 31 -12.09 5.91 -5.04
CA GLU A 31 -12.14 4.65 -5.79
C GLU A 31 -11.07 3.65 -5.33
N ILE A 32 -10.13 4.06 -4.47
CA ILE A 32 -9.05 3.19 -4.02
C ILE A 32 -9.58 2.19 -2.99
N TRP A 33 -9.47 0.90 -3.32
CA TRP A 33 -9.91 -0.16 -2.42
C TRP A 33 -8.97 -0.32 -1.23
N GLY A 34 -9.55 -0.48 -0.04
CA GLY A 34 -8.83 -0.87 1.17
C GLY A 34 -8.35 0.29 2.04
N LEU A 35 -8.84 1.51 1.83
CA LEU A 35 -8.62 2.63 2.76
C LEU A 35 -9.27 2.40 4.13
N ASP A 36 -10.46 1.81 4.13
CA ASP A 36 -11.20 1.48 5.37
C ASP A 36 -10.83 0.10 5.96
N GLY A 37 -9.86 -0.60 5.35
CA GLY A 37 -9.46 -1.95 5.73
C GLY A 37 -8.26 -1.99 6.70
N VAL A 38 -8.17 -3.04 7.50
CA VAL A 38 -6.98 -3.31 8.33
C VAL A 38 -5.86 -3.86 7.44
N ARG A 39 -4.69 -3.21 7.46
CA ARG A 39 -3.54 -3.58 6.61
C ARG A 39 -2.29 -3.96 7.39
N TRP A 40 -1.83 -3.11 8.31
CA TRP A 40 -0.55 -3.32 9.01
C TRP A 40 -0.67 -4.01 10.36
N PHE A 41 -1.88 -4.12 10.90
CA PHE A 41 -2.13 -4.69 12.24
C PHE A 41 -3.00 -5.94 12.13
N VAL A 42 -2.63 -6.85 11.22
CA VAL A 42 -3.43 -8.02 10.83
C VAL A 42 -3.15 -9.28 11.65
N ASP A 43 -2.04 -9.31 12.38
CA ASP A 43 -1.61 -10.46 13.18
C ASP A 43 -0.89 -10.02 14.46
N GLU A 44 -0.58 -11.00 15.31
CA GLU A 44 0.12 -10.80 16.58
C GLU A 44 1.57 -10.30 16.41
N TRP A 45 2.21 -10.61 15.28
CA TRP A 45 3.57 -10.17 14.94
C TRP A 45 3.62 -8.67 14.68
N HIS A 46 2.52 -8.08 14.23
CA HIS A 46 2.36 -6.64 14.01
C HIS A 46 1.40 -6.01 15.02
N SER A 47 1.65 -6.25 16.31
CA SER A 47 0.86 -5.65 17.38
C SER A 47 0.84 -4.11 17.29
N PRO A 48 -0.33 -3.46 17.42
CA PRO A 48 -0.49 -2.00 17.29
C PRO A 48 0.00 -1.25 18.53
N THR A 49 1.28 -1.41 18.87
CA THR A 49 1.92 -0.62 19.94
C THR A 49 1.93 0.86 19.57
N CYS A 50 2.01 1.75 20.57
CA CYS A 50 2.09 3.20 20.31
C CYS A 50 3.24 3.58 19.36
N ARG A 51 4.37 2.85 19.42
CA ARG A 51 5.50 3.06 18.51
C ARG A 51 5.16 2.66 17.08
N ALA A 52 4.58 1.47 16.88
CA ALA A 52 4.15 1.02 15.55
C ALA A 52 3.08 1.94 14.95
N ALA A 53 2.13 2.39 15.77
CA ALA A 53 1.11 3.35 15.35
C ALA A 53 1.69 4.71 14.94
N LEU A 54 2.80 5.16 15.55
CA LEU A 54 3.47 6.41 15.21
C LEU A 54 4.32 6.32 13.93
N GLU A 55 4.91 5.16 13.63
CA GLU A 55 5.76 5.01 12.45
C GLU A 55 4.98 5.17 11.14
N HIS A 56 3.74 4.68 11.05
CA HIS A 56 2.97 4.79 9.80
C HIS A 56 2.66 6.24 9.39
N PRO A 57 2.13 7.13 10.26
CA PRO A 57 2.00 8.55 9.95
C PRO A 57 3.33 9.21 9.59
N ARG A 58 4.44 8.82 10.22
CA ARG A 58 5.77 9.36 9.87
C ARG A 58 6.13 9.02 8.42
N LEU A 59 5.95 7.77 8.00
CA LEU A 59 6.20 7.33 6.62
C LEU A 59 5.27 8.03 5.61
N VAL A 60 4.00 8.24 5.97
CA VAL A 60 3.03 9.00 5.15
C VAL A 60 3.49 10.45 4.95
N LEU A 61 4.03 11.09 5.99
CA LEU A 61 4.52 12.48 5.89
C LEU A 61 5.89 12.59 5.20
N ASP A 62 6.67 11.52 5.16
CA ASP A 62 8.00 11.49 4.54
C ASP A 62 7.96 11.13 3.04
N THR A 63 6.86 10.55 2.55
CA THR A 63 6.72 10.16 1.14
C THR A 63 6.23 11.32 0.25
N ASP A 64 6.60 11.28 -1.02
CA ASP A 64 6.18 12.24 -2.04
C ASP A 64 5.05 11.66 -2.91
N PRO A 65 3.84 12.25 -2.92
CA PRO A 65 2.71 11.77 -3.70
C PRO A 65 2.86 11.98 -5.22
N ALA A 66 3.90 12.70 -5.68
CA ALA A 66 4.17 12.84 -7.11
C ALA A 66 4.64 11.54 -7.78
N TYR A 67 5.10 10.55 -7.01
CA TYR A 67 5.52 9.25 -7.54
C TYR A 67 4.33 8.29 -7.65
N PRO A 68 4.09 7.67 -8.83
CA PRO A 68 2.92 6.82 -9.07
C PRO A 68 2.94 5.55 -8.22
N ILE A 69 1.76 5.10 -7.80
CA ILE A 69 1.54 3.84 -7.08
C ILE A 69 1.38 2.66 -8.04
N LEU A 70 1.50 1.42 -7.54
CA LEU A 70 1.08 0.24 -8.29
C LEU A 70 -0.35 -0.12 -7.91
N LEU A 71 -1.23 -0.11 -8.91
CA LEU A 71 -2.66 -0.32 -8.76
C LEU A 71 -3.12 -1.49 -9.64
N GLU A 72 -3.87 -2.42 -9.05
CA GLU A 72 -4.54 -3.49 -9.79
C GLU A 72 -5.80 -2.98 -10.50
N GLN A 73 -6.31 -3.77 -11.45
CA GLN A 73 -7.51 -3.43 -12.22
C GLN A 73 -8.76 -3.24 -11.35
N ASP A 74 -8.84 -3.93 -10.20
CA ASP A 74 -9.92 -3.79 -9.22
C ASP A 74 -9.70 -2.65 -8.22
N LYS A 75 -8.75 -1.75 -8.50
CA LYS A 75 -8.37 -0.59 -7.68
C LYS A 75 -7.75 -0.97 -6.33
N ARG A 76 -7.25 -2.19 -6.17
CA ARG A 76 -6.39 -2.58 -5.04
C ARG A 76 -5.00 -1.96 -5.16
N VAL A 77 -4.52 -1.41 -4.05
CA VAL A 77 -3.12 -0.96 -3.93
C VAL A 77 -2.21 -2.15 -3.71
N VAL A 78 -1.37 -2.43 -4.71
CA VAL A 78 -0.29 -3.42 -4.64
C VAL A 78 0.89 -2.84 -3.87
N ASP A 79 1.33 -1.63 -4.24
CA ASP A 79 2.37 -0.87 -3.57
C ASP A 79 2.01 0.62 -3.49
N GLY A 80 2.46 1.29 -2.44
CA GLY A 80 2.35 2.74 -2.30
C GLY A 80 1.20 3.22 -1.42
N MET A 81 0.66 2.40 -0.53
CA MET A 81 -0.43 2.80 0.38
C MET A 81 -0.08 4.05 1.22
N HIS A 82 1.19 4.22 1.63
CA HIS A 82 1.59 5.46 2.33
C HIS A 82 1.46 6.71 1.46
N ARG A 83 1.70 6.61 0.14
CA ARG A 83 1.51 7.71 -0.82
C ARG A 83 0.05 8.01 -1.05
N VAL A 84 -0.80 6.98 -1.07
CA VAL A 84 -2.26 7.16 -1.11
C VAL A 84 -2.73 7.93 0.12
N LEU A 85 -2.32 7.50 1.31
CA LEU A 85 -2.68 8.21 2.54
C LEU A 85 -2.16 9.65 2.55
N ARG A 86 -0.97 9.91 1.98
CA ARG A 86 -0.43 11.27 1.85
C ARG A 86 -1.28 12.14 0.93
N ALA A 87 -1.78 11.59 -0.17
CA ALA A 87 -2.67 12.30 -1.08
C ALA A 87 -4.08 12.54 -0.49
N ALA A 88 -4.46 11.78 0.55
CA ALA A 88 -5.74 11.91 1.24
C ALA A 88 -5.71 12.88 2.44
N LEU A 89 -4.52 13.36 2.84
CA LEU A 89 -4.33 14.40 3.87
C LEU A 89 -4.53 15.81 3.29
#